data_AF-A0A1U7JK34-F1
#
_entry.id   AF-A0A1U7JK34-F1
#
_cell.length_a   1.000
_cell.length_b   1.000
_cell.length_c   1.000
_cell.angle_alpha   90.00
_cell.angle_beta   90.00
_cell.angle_gamma   90.00
#
_symmetry.space_group_name_H-M   'P 1'
#
loop_
_entity.id
_entity.type
_entity.pdbx_description
1 polymer ?
#
loop_
_entity_poly.entity_id
_entity_poly.type
_entity_poly.pdbx_seq_one_letter_code
_entity_poly.pdbx_strand_id
1 'polypeptide(L)'
;MQHYKSLDSVLANVETFLQINADTMAVAERAWRCLEPEMEGILRQFHSRAAEVPGLQSRSEEELRKLMKLQKEKTCLLLTDRLGEQYVQTAMRFALSFRERQLPLGWYIASSMAIAEIIGQRLKSHPNLSESDVLSLNNAVLKLVAVDISIASTAYTAALLD
;
A
#
# COMPACT_ATOMS: atom_id res chain seq x y z
N MET A 1 -31.32 7.50 3.25
CA MET A 1 -30.02 8.05 3.68
C MET A 1 -29.18 6.89 4.20
N GLN A 2 -28.21 6.40 3.42
CA GLN A 2 -27.30 5.35 3.89
C GLN A 2 -26.41 5.93 5.00
N HIS A 3 -26.32 5.24 6.13
CA HIS A 3 -25.39 5.56 7.20
C HIS A 3 -23.96 5.38 6.69
N TYR A 4 -23.31 6.47 6.26
CA TYR A 4 -21.88 6.46 6.02
C TYR A 4 -21.18 6.39 7.37
N LYS A 5 -20.47 5.28 7.59
CA LYS A 5 -19.61 5.10 8.75
C LYS A 5 -18.44 6.08 8.63
N SER A 6 -18.05 6.72 9.74
CA SER A 6 -16.81 7.49 9.79
C SER A 6 -15.62 6.63 9.37
N LEU A 7 -14.55 7.24 8.86
CA LEU A 7 -13.32 6.52 8.47
C LEU A 7 -12.84 5.63 9.61
N ASP A 8 -12.86 6.12 10.85
CA ASP A 8 -12.49 5.36 12.05
C ASP A 8 -13.33 4.09 12.21
N SER A 9 -14.64 4.17 11.96
CA SER A 9 -15.53 3.01 12.02
C SER A 9 -15.26 2.03 10.88
N VAL A 10 -14.94 2.51 9.68
CA VAL A 10 -14.53 1.63 8.57
C VAL A 10 -13.24 0.90 8.91
N LEU A 11 -12.22 1.60 9.41
CA LEU A 11 -10.93 1.02 9.78
C LEU A 11 -11.07 -0.01 10.89
N ALA A 12 -11.80 0.31 11.97
CA ALA A 12 -12.03 -0.64 13.05
C ALA A 12 -12.73 -1.93 12.57
N ASN A 13 -13.68 -1.82 11.64
CA ASN A 13 -14.36 -2.99 11.06
C ASN A 13 -13.39 -3.82 10.19
N VAL A 14 -12.56 -3.17 9.37
CA VAL A 14 -11.59 -3.84 8.49
C VAL A 14 -10.51 -4.53 9.32
N GLU A 15 -9.97 -3.86 10.34
CA GLU A 15 -8.99 -4.44 11.27
C GLU A 15 -9.55 -5.65 12.00
N THR A 16 -10.79 -5.54 12.50
CA THR A 16 -11.48 -6.67 13.16
C THR A 16 -11.68 -7.83 12.19
N PHE A 17 -12.19 -7.56 11.00
CA PHE A 17 -12.47 -8.58 9.98
C PHE A 17 -11.19 -9.31 9.52
N LEU A 18 -10.11 -8.56 9.30
CA LEU A 18 -8.82 -9.10 8.90
C LEU A 18 -8.00 -9.65 10.07
N GLN A 19 -8.50 -9.54 11.31
CA GLN A 19 -7.80 -9.93 12.52
C GLN A 19 -6.40 -9.28 12.60
N ILE A 20 -6.34 -7.96 12.38
CA ILE A 20 -5.12 -7.18 12.58
C ILE A 20 -4.98 -6.89 14.07
N ASN A 21 -3.86 -7.32 14.63
CA ASN A 21 -3.53 -7.18 16.05
C ASN A 21 -2.05 -6.79 16.21
N ALA A 22 -1.59 -6.67 17.45
CA ALA A 22 -0.19 -6.32 17.74
C ALA A 22 0.82 -7.28 17.10
N ASP A 23 0.51 -8.58 17.04
CA ASP A 23 1.39 -9.57 16.40
C ASP A 23 1.46 -9.36 14.88
N THR A 24 0.32 -9.05 14.24
CA THR A 24 0.28 -8.70 12.81
C THR A 24 1.16 -7.47 12.55
N MET A 25 1.11 -6.45 13.42
CA MET A 25 1.95 -5.27 13.28
C MET A 25 3.43 -5.56 13.50
N ALA A 26 3.78 -6.41 14.46
CA ALA A 26 5.16 -6.82 14.68
C ALA A 26 5.74 -7.60 13.48
N VAL A 27 4.91 -8.47 12.87
CA VAL A 27 5.28 -9.19 11.64
C VAL A 27 5.43 -8.24 10.45
N ALA A 28 4.55 -7.24 10.32
CA ALA A 28 4.66 -6.22 9.29
C ALA A 28 5.93 -5.38 9.43
N GLU A 29 6.28 -4.97 10.65
CA GLU A 29 7.52 -4.23 10.93
C GLU A 29 8.75 -5.07 10.58
N ARG A 30 8.72 -6.37 10.90
CA ARG A 30 9.75 -7.32 10.48
C ARG A 30 9.84 -7.42 8.94
N ALA A 31 8.71 -7.42 8.24
CA ALA A 31 8.69 -7.43 6.77
C ALA A 31 9.37 -6.17 6.21
N TRP A 32 9.11 -5.00 6.79
CA TRP A 32 9.79 -3.78 6.41
C TRP A 32 11.32 -3.88 6.53
N ARG A 33 11.84 -4.42 7.65
CA ARG A 33 13.30 -4.58 7.83
C ARG A 33 13.94 -5.47 6.77
N CYS A 34 13.22 -6.48 6.27
CA CYS A 34 13.69 -7.32 5.17
C CYS A 34 13.62 -6.59 3.81
N LEU A 35 12.59 -5.78 3.60
CA LEU A 35 12.30 -5.16 2.31
C LEU A 35 12.98 -3.80 2.09
N GLU A 36 13.27 -3.06 3.16
CA GLU A 36 13.80 -1.70 3.10
C GLU A 36 15.04 -1.55 2.20
N PRO A 37 16.06 -2.45 2.29
CA PRO A 37 17.23 -2.37 1.42
C PRO A 37 16.90 -2.57 -0.06
N GLU A 38 15.87 -3.34 -0.37
CA GLU A 38 15.47 -3.68 -1.74
C GLU A 38 14.34 -2.81 -2.30
N MET A 39 13.76 -1.93 -1.47
CA MET A 39 12.54 -1.20 -1.81
C MET A 39 12.69 -0.32 -3.05
N GLU A 40 13.88 0.21 -3.30
CA GLU A 40 14.15 0.95 -4.55
C GLU A 40 13.99 0.04 -5.78
N GLY A 41 14.56 -1.17 -5.74
CA GLY A 41 14.43 -2.16 -6.82
C GLY A 41 12.99 -2.62 -7.02
N ILE A 42 12.23 -2.82 -5.94
CA ILE A 42 10.79 -3.14 -5.98
C ILE A 42 10.02 -2.05 -6.72
N LEU A 43 10.26 -0.78 -6.38
CA LEU A 43 9.55 0.33 -6.99
C LEU A 43 9.97 0.57 -8.44
N ARG A 44 11.25 0.36 -8.79
CA ARG A 44 11.71 0.40 -10.19
C ARG A 44 11.01 -0.68 -11.02
N GLN A 45 10.91 -1.90 -10.49
CA GLN A 45 10.21 -3.00 -11.15
C GLN A 45 8.72 -2.67 -11.35
N PHE A 46 8.07 -2.12 -10.31
CA PHE A 46 6.68 -1.67 -10.41
C PHE A 46 6.49 -0.60 -11.50
N HIS A 47 7.32 0.44 -11.53
CA HIS A 47 7.20 1.51 -12.52
C HIS A 47 7.56 1.08 -13.94
N SER A 48 8.51 0.15 -14.09
CA SER A 48 8.80 -0.48 -15.38
C SER A 48 7.56 -1.16 -15.95
N ARG A 49 6.84 -1.94 -15.11
CA ARG A 49 5.59 -2.59 -15.49
C ARG A 49 4.47 -1.58 -15.79
N ALA A 50 4.36 -0.51 -14.99
CA ALA A 50 3.37 0.53 -15.22
C ALA A 50 3.60 1.29 -16.55
N ALA A 51 4.86 1.49 -16.95
CA ALA A 51 5.22 2.17 -18.19
C ALA A 51 4.79 1.38 -19.46
N GLU A 52 4.61 0.07 -19.35
CA GLU A 52 4.11 -0.80 -20.43
C GLU A 52 2.60 -0.62 -20.68
N VAL A 53 1.88 0.00 -19.73
CA VAL A 53 0.43 0.20 -19.82
C VAL A 53 0.11 1.50 -20.57
N PRO A 54 -0.68 1.45 -21.66
CA PRO A 54 -1.14 2.64 -22.35
C PRO A 54 -1.85 3.63 -21.42
N GLY A 55 -1.45 4.90 -21.47
CA GLY A 55 -2.02 5.96 -20.63
C GLY A 55 -1.40 6.10 -19.24
N LEU A 56 -0.49 5.22 -18.84
CA LEU A 56 0.35 5.38 -17.63
C LEU A 56 1.81 5.73 -17.97
N GLN A 57 2.07 6.10 -19.23
CA GLN A 57 3.40 6.26 -19.80
C GLN A 57 4.12 7.54 -19.35
N SER A 58 5.46 7.41 -19.34
CA SER A 58 6.54 8.40 -19.26
C SER A 58 6.35 9.55 -18.26
N ARG A 59 7.05 9.41 -17.13
CA ARG A 59 7.46 10.52 -16.28
C ARG A 59 8.93 10.81 -16.58
N SER A 60 9.38 12.04 -16.36
CA SER A 60 10.82 12.30 -16.31
C SER A 60 11.47 11.45 -15.20
N GLU A 61 12.76 11.12 -15.35
CA GLU A 61 13.49 10.36 -14.33
C GLU A 61 13.49 11.08 -12.96
N GLU A 62 13.40 12.41 -12.95
CA GLU A 62 13.26 13.19 -11.72
C GLU A 62 11.90 12.98 -11.05
N GLU A 63 10.80 13.05 -11.82
CA GLU A 63 9.45 12.79 -11.32
C GLU A 63 9.29 11.34 -10.85
N LEU A 64 9.90 10.39 -11.55
CA LEU A 64 9.92 8.99 -11.15
C LEU A 64 10.64 8.83 -9.80
N ARG A 65 11.83 9.42 -9.63
CA ARG A 65 12.56 9.39 -8.35
C ARG A 65 11.75 10.01 -7.21
N LYS A 66 11.10 11.15 -7.44
CA LYS A 66 10.21 11.78 -6.43
C LYS A 66 9.05 10.85 -6.07
N LEU A 67 8.39 10.24 -7.05
CA LEU A 67 7.28 9.33 -6.80
C LEU A 67 7.73 8.07 -6.03
N MET A 68 8.85 7.47 -6.43
CA MET A 68 9.41 6.32 -5.74
C MET A 68 9.76 6.64 -4.29
N LYS A 69 10.31 7.83 -4.02
CA LYS A 69 10.57 8.28 -2.65
C LYS A 69 9.28 8.33 -1.83
N LEU A 70 8.22 8.94 -2.36
CA LEU A 70 6.92 9.04 -1.68
C LEU A 70 6.28 7.65 -1.47
N GLN A 71 6.39 6.74 -2.44
CA GLN A 71 5.90 5.38 -2.29
C GLN A 71 6.70 4.59 -1.24
N LYS A 72 8.02 4.76 -1.20
CA LYS A 72 8.87 4.15 -0.17
C LYS A 72 8.46 4.65 1.23
N GLU A 73 8.28 5.96 1.40
CA GLU A 73 7.84 6.56 2.66
C GLU A 73 6.45 6.05 3.07
N LYS A 74 5.49 6.02 2.14
CA LYS A 74 4.16 5.47 2.39
C LYS A 74 4.20 3.99 2.79
N THR A 75 4.98 3.16 2.08
CA THR A 75 5.12 1.73 2.41
C THR A 75 5.80 1.52 3.76
N CYS A 76 6.79 2.35 4.11
CA CYS A 76 7.40 2.36 5.43
C CYS A 76 6.34 2.61 6.51
N LEU A 77 5.55 3.68 6.38
CA LEU A 77 4.48 4.01 7.31
C LEU A 77 3.44 2.90 7.40
N LEU A 78 3.01 2.35 6.26
CA LEU A 78 2.05 1.23 6.22
C LEU A 78 2.50 0.06 7.10
N LEU A 79 3.79 -0.28 7.05
CA LEU A 79 4.32 -1.46 7.74
C LEU A 79 4.82 -1.17 9.17
N THR A 80 4.95 0.10 9.59
CA THR A 80 5.59 0.47 10.87
C THR A 80 4.75 1.37 11.78
N ASP A 81 3.84 2.19 11.22
CA ASP A 81 3.12 3.25 11.96
C ASP A 81 1.89 2.75 12.74
N ARG A 82 1.62 1.44 12.75
CA ARG A 82 0.45 0.85 13.45
C ARG A 82 -0.89 1.49 13.03
N LEU A 83 -0.98 1.86 11.75
CA LEU A 83 -2.15 2.52 11.18
C LEU A 83 -2.51 3.84 11.90
N GLY A 84 -1.49 4.54 12.41
CA GLY A 84 -1.63 5.83 13.06
C GLY A 84 -2.14 6.94 12.13
N GLU A 85 -2.45 8.08 12.74
CA GLU A 85 -2.99 9.26 12.03
C GLU A 85 -2.08 9.69 10.86
N GLN A 86 -0.76 9.64 11.04
CA GLN A 86 0.21 10.01 10.02
C GLN A 86 0.09 9.12 8.78
N TYR A 87 0.01 7.81 8.96
CA TYR A 87 -0.22 6.88 7.87
C TYR A 87 -1.58 7.16 7.18
N VAL A 88 -2.67 7.28 7.94
CA VAL A 88 -4.01 7.51 7.39
C VAL A 88 -4.06 8.77 6.52
N GLN A 89 -3.56 9.89 7.01
CA GLN A 89 -3.49 11.15 6.26
C GLN A 89 -2.64 11.00 4.98
N THR A 90 -1.54 10.25 5.05
CA THR A 90 -0.68 10.00 3.89
C THR A 90 -1.37 9.12 2.85
N ALA A 91 -2.04 8.05 3.26
CA ALA A 91 -2.81 7.17 2.38
C ALA A 91 -3.97 7.92 1.69
N MET A 92 -4.70 8.76 2.43
CA MET A 92 -5.75 9.61 1.86
C MET A 92 -5.21 10.57 0.80
N ARG A 93 -4.13 11.30 1.09
CA ARG A 93 -3.50 12.20 0.11
C ARG A 93 -3.03 11.44 -1.14
N PHE A 94 -2.47 10.25 -0.96
CA PHE A 94 -2.05 9.41 -2.08
C PHE A 94 -3.22 9.01 -2.96
N ALA A 95 -4.33 8.57 -2.35
CA ALA A 95 -5.56 8.21 -3.07
C ALA A 95 -6.17 9.42 -3.81
N LEU A 96 -6.25 10.58 -3.17
CA LEU A 96 -6.73 11.80 -3.80
C LEU A 96 -5.86 12.22 -5.00
N SER A 97 -4.54 12.04 -4.93
CA SER A 97 -3.65 12.32 -6.07
C SER A 97 -3.90 11.43 -7.30
N PHE A 98 -4.43 10.21 -7.12
CA PHE A 98 -4.86 9.38 -8.24
C PHE A 98 -6.14 9.94 -8.85
N ARG A 99 -7.10 10.35 -8.00
CA ARG A 99 -8.36 10.97 -8.44
C ARG A 99 -8.12 12.28 -9.20
N GLU A 100 -7.22 13.15 -8.73
CA GLU A 100 -6.85 14.40 -9.41
C GLU A 100 -6.31 14.16 -10.83
N ARG A 101 -5.68 13.00 -11.05
CA ARG A 101 -5.22 12.54 -12.38
C ARG A 101 -6.31 11.78 -13.16
N GLN A 102 -7.55 11.81 -12.69
CA GLN A 102 -8.70 11.11 -13.27
C GLN A 102 -8.49 9.59 -13.35
N LEU A 103 -7.64 9.03 -12.48
CA LEU A 103 -7.47 7.59 -12.39
C LEU A 103 -8.61 7.00 -11.54
N PRO A 104 -9.46 6.10 -12.08
CA PRO A 104 -10.47 5.41 -11.29
C PRO A 104 -9.86 4.60 -10.13
N LEU A 105 -10.64 4.38 -9.07
CA LEU A 105 -10.23 3.61 -7.88
C LEU A 105 -9.64 2.23 -8.26
N GLY A 106 -10.12 1.61 -9.34
CA GLY A 106 -9.58 0.36 -9.86
C GLY A 106 -8.07 0.40 -10.13
N TRP A 107 -7.52 1.53 -10.58
CA TRP A 107 -6.07 1.69 -10.77
C TRP A 107 -5.30 1.73 -9.45
N TYR A 108 -5.89 2.31 -8.40
CA TYR A 108 -5.29 2.29 -7.08
C TYR A 108 -5.23 0.84 -6.56
N ILE A 109 -6.34 0.10 -6.65
CA ILE A 109 -6.42 -1.31 -6.25
C ILE A 109 -5.40 -2.15 -7.04
N ALA A 110 -5.38 -2.02 -8.37
CA ALA A 110 -4.45 -2.75 -9.22
C ALA A 110 -2.99 -2.44 -8.88
N SER A 111 -2.67 -1.17 -8.63
CA SER A 111 -1.32 -0.74 -8.23
C SER A 111 -0.90 -1.33 -6.89
N SER A 112 -1.80 -1.31 -5.90
CA SER A 112 -1.54 -1.89 -4.58
C SER A 112 -1.34 -3.40 -4.64
N MET A 113 -2.12 -4.12 -5.46
CA MET A 113 -1.95 -5.55 -5.67
C MET A 113 -0.65 -5.88 -6.41
N ALA A 114 -0.27 -5.10 -7.42
CA ALA A 114 0.99 -5.31 -8.15
C ALA A 114 2.21 -5.09 -7.25
N ILE A 115 2.19 -4.08 -6.37
CA ILE A 115 3.26 -3.87 -5.39
C ILE A 115 3.32 -5.02 -4.39
N ALA A 116 2.17 -5.49 -3.88
CA ALA A 116 2.11 -6.62 -2.95
C ALA A 116 2.65 -7.91 -3.58
N GLU A 117 2.34 -8.17 -4.85
CA GLU A 117 2.89 -9.29 -5.62
C GLU A 117 4.43 -9.22 -5.71
N ILE A 118 4.98 -8.07 -6.10
CA ILE A 118 6.44 -7.88 -6.22
C ILE A 118 7.10 -8.05 -4.84
N ILE A 119 6.51 -7.50 -3.78
CA ILE A 119 6.97 -7.71 -2.40
C ILE A 119 6.97 -9.21 -2.05
N GLY A 120 5.90 -9.94 -2.35
CA GLY A 120 5.79 -11.37 -2.09
C GLY A 120 6.87 -12.17 -2.83
N GLN A 121 7.19 -11.81 -4.07
CA GLN A 121 8.30 -12.40 -4.82
C GLN A 121 9.65 -12.12 -4.16
N ARG A 122 9.89 -10.89 -3.69
CA ARG A 122 11.14 -10.54 -2.98
C ARG A 122 11.29 -11.30 -1.67
N LEU A 123 10.23 -11.39 -0.87
CA LEU A 123 10.25 -12.19 0.36
C LEU A 123 10.55 -13.65 0.05
N LYS A 124 9.94 -14.23 -0.99
CA LYS A 124 10.18 -15.62 -1.40
C LYS A 124 11.62 -15.89 -1.83
N SER A 125 12.27 -14.92 -2.46
CA SER A 125 13.65 -15.02 -2.92
C SER A 125 14.68 -14.61 -1.86
N HIS A 126 14.25 -14.17 -0.67
CA HIS A 126 15.15 -13.68 0.37
C HIS A 126 15.93 -14.84 1.02
N PRO A 127 17.27 -14.81 1.05
CA PRO A 127 18.10 -15.97 1.40
C PRO A 127 17.96 -16.42 2.86
N ASN A 128 17.57 -15.51 3.76
CA ASN A 128 17.49 -15.77 5.19
C ASN A 128 16.07 -15.99 5.72
N LEU A 129 15.07 -16.19 4.86
CA LEU A 129 13.70 -16.44 5.28
C LEU A 129 13.32 -17.90 5.04
N SER A 130 12.73 -18.54 6.06
CA SER A 130 12.09 -19.84 5.88
C SER A 130 10.77 -19.70 5.12
N GLU A 131 10.23 -20.78 4.59
CA GLU A 131 8.90 -20.78 3.95
C GLU A 131 7.80 -20.27 4.91
N SER A 132 7.87 -20.66 6.18
CA SER A 132 6.96 -20.17 7.21
C SER A 132 7.09 -18.67 7.45
N ASP A 133 8.32 -18.14 7.42
CA ASP A 133 8.53 -16.70 7.54
C ASP A 133 7.93 -15.97 6.34
N VAL A 134 8.18 -16.44 5.12
CA VAL A 134 7.64 -15.85 3.89
C VAL A 134 6.12 -15.80 3.94
N LEU A 135 5.47 -16.90 4.34
CA LEU A 135 4.01 -16.95 4.47
C LEU A 135 3.50 -15.93 5.49
N SER A 136 4.11 -15.87 6.67
CA SER A 136 3.71 -14.96 7.75
C SER A 136 3.88 -13.49 7.35
N LEU A 137 5.06 -13.13 6.82
CA LEU A 137 5.38 -11.77 6.38
C LEU A 137 4.46 -11.33 5.24
N ASN A 138 4.24 -12.20 4.24
CA ASN A 138 3.38 -11.89 3.10
C ASN A 138 1.91 -11.72 3.53
N ASN A 139 1.42 -12.54 4.47
CA ASN A 139 0.07 -12.40 5.01
C ASN A 139 -0.11 -11.04 5.73
N ALA A 140 0.85 -10.63 6.55
CA ALA A 140 0.81 -9.33 7.22
C ALA A 140 0.79 -8.18 6.20
N VAL A 141 1.64 -8.24 5.17
CA VAL A 141 1.65 -7.24 4.07
C VAL A 141 0.29 -7.17 3.38
N LEU A 142 -0.29 -8.32 3.00
CA LEU A 142 -1.58 -8.35 2.29
C LEU A 142 -2.73 -7.78 3.12
N LYS A 143 -2.79 -8.09 4.42
CA LYS A 143 -3.79 -7.51 5.33
C LYS A 143 -3.69 -5.99 5.37
N LEU A 144 -2.48 -5.45 5.51
CA LEU A 144 -2.26 -4.01 5.57
C LEU A 144 -2.52 -3.33 4.22
N VAL A 145 -2.20 -3.98 3.11
CA VAL A 145 -2.58 -3.49 1.77
C VAL A 145 -4.11 -3.43 1.62
N ALA A 146 -4.87 -4.37 2.19
CA ALA A 146 -6.33 -4.31 2.19
C ALA A 146 -6.87 -3.14 3.04
N VAL A 147 -6.21 -2.79 4.14
CA VAL A 147 -6.51 -1.55 4.90
C VAL A 147 -6.25 -0.31 4.05
N ASP A 148 -5.09 -0.25 3.38
CA ASP A 148 -4.71 0.86 2.50
C ASP A 148 -5.74 1.11 1.38
N ILE A 149 -6.23 0.02 0.78
CA ILE A 149 -7.31 0.06 -0.21
C ILE A 149 -8.62 0.56 0.40
N SER A 150 -8.94 0.16 1.63
CA SER A 150 -10.15 0.60 2.33
C SER A 150 -10.13 2.11 2.64
N ILE A 151 -8.96 2.64 3.04
CA ILE A 151 -8.74 4.09 3.21
C ILE A 151 -8.95 4.80 1.88
N ALA A 152 -8.31 4.31 0.81
CA ALA A 152 -8.42 4.92 -0.51
C ALA A 152 -9.86 4.92 -1.03
N SER A 153 -10.59 3.82 -0.87
CA SER A 153 -12.02 3.73 -1.24
C SER A 153 -12.87 4.79 -0.50
N THR A 154 -12.60 4.98 0.79
CA THR A 154 -13.28 6.00 1.59
C THR A 154 -12.95 7.40 1.09
N ALA A 155 -11.67 7.70 0.81
CA ALA A 155 -11.24 8.99 0.28
C ALA A 155 -11.87 9.31 -1.09
N TYR A 156 -11.94 8.31 -1.99
CA TYR A 156 -12.60 8.46 -3.30
C TYR A 156 -14.10 8.75 -3.15
N THR A 157 -14.77 8.08 -2.21
CA THR A 157 -16.22 8.23 -2.01
C THR A 157 -16.57 9.55 -1.35
N ALA A 158 -15.83 9.96 -0.31
CA ALA A 158 -16.03 11.24 0.36
C ALA A 158 -15.94 12.40 -0.64
N ALA A 159 -14.95 12.34 -1.52
CA ALA A 159 -14.68 13.42 -2.45
C ALA A 159 -15.68 13.48 -3.64
N LEU A 160 -16.52 12.45 -3.85
CA LEU A 160 -17.65 12.47 -4.79
C LEU A 160 -18.91 13.15 -4.21
N LEU A 161 -18.94 13.35 -2.89
CA LEU A 161 -20.05 13.98 -2.18
C LEU A 161 -19.83 15.49 -1.96
N ASP A 162 -18.58 15.94 -2.13
CA ASP A 162 -18.19 17.36 -2.22
C ASP A 162 -18.37 17.90 -3.64
#